data_AF-A0A4V5NDG1-F1
#
_entry.id   AF-A0A4V5NDG1-F1
#
_cell.length_a   1.000
_cell.length_b   1.000
_cell.length_c   1.000
_cell.angle_alpha   90.00
_cell.angle_beta   90.00
_cell.angle_gamma   90.00
#
_symmetry.space_group_name_H-M   'P 1'
#
loop_
_entity.id
_entity.type
_entity.pdbx_description
1 polymer ?
#
loop_
_entity_poly.entity_id
_entity_poly.type
_entity_poly.pdbx_seq_one_letter_code
_entity_poly.pdbx_strand_id
1 'polypeptide(L)'
;MLYHFNLDGFLRSMPNENVEYIQMLQQTQGFNEFIHERESTRSDDPSIQLFDEIILSKKNRGRTSIFSKSNTEFLSDTSDHLWRSAAATPPNSRFPGDYRQVVSRIPAKLDPTLMKEPRVIQGVPRIPQAKARRKPIPSMLGPNDLLRTQSPP
;
A
#
# COMPACT_ATOMS: atom_id res chain seq x y z
N MET A 1 1.39 17.46 -17.61
CA MET A 1 2.61 17.61 -16.80
C MET A 1 2.30 18.43 -15.58
N LEU A 2 2.70 17.93 -14.41
CA LEU A 2 2.55 18.60 -13.12
C LEU A 2 3.75 19.52 -12.81
N TYR A 3 4.93 19.11 -13.28
CA TYR A 3 6.18 19.84 -13.14
C TYR A 3 6.87 20.00 -14.49
N HIS A 4 7.88 20.87 -14.56
CA HIS A 4 8.73 21.03 -15.72
C HIS A 4 10.21 21.06 -15.30
N PHE A 5 11.04 20.23 -15.92
CA PHE A 5 12.46 20.10 -15.64
C PHE A 5 13.27 21.12 -16.43
N ASN A 6 13.86 22.08 -15.73
CA ASN A 6 14.76 23.07 -16.33
C ASN A 6 16.16 22.47 -16.54
N LEU A 7 16.33 21.77 -17.66
CA LEU A 7 17.60 21.13 -18.03
C LEU A 7 18.76 22.14 -18.18
N ASP A 8 18.52 23.27 -18.83
CA ASP A 8 19.56 24.29 -19.03
C ASP A 8 20.06 24.87 -17.70
N GLY A 9 19.14 25.14 -16.77
CA GLY A 9 19.46 25.59 -15.42
C GLY A 9 20.25 24.53 -14.65
N PHE A 10 19.86 23.25 -14.79
CA PHE A 10 20.55 22.14 -14.16
C PHE A 10 21.98 21.99 -14.67
N LEU A 11 22.20 22.01 -16.00
CA LEU A 11 23.52 21.93 -16.62
C LEU A 11 24.45 23.06 -16.14
N ARG A 12 23.94 24.29 -16.01
CA ARG A 12 24.71 25.44 -15.50
C ARG A 12 25.07 25.35 -14.02
N SER A 13 24.34 24.56 -13.24
CA SER A 13 24.56 24.43 -11.80
C SER A 13 25.62 23.38 -11.43
N MET A 14 26.00 22.52 -12.38
CA MET A 14 26.92 21.42 -12.14
C MET A 14 28.38 21.79 -12.39
N PRO A 15 29.34 21.09 -11.76
CA PRO A 15 30.74 21.14 -12.14
C PRO A 15 30.92 20.78 -13.63
N ASN A 16 31.80 21.50 -14.34
CA ASN A 16 31.98 21.37 -15.79
C ASN A 16 32.26 19.92 -16.24
N GLU A 17 33.00 19.15 -15.44
CA GLU A 17 33.31 17.73 -15.68
C GLU A 17 32.06 16.83 -15.75
N ASN A 18 30.97 17.20 -15.07
CA ASN A 18 29.74 16.42 -15.04
C ASN A 18 28.76 16.82 -16.15
N VAL A 19 28.94 18.00 -16.77
CA VAL A 19 28.03 18.54 -17.80
C VAL A 19 28.04 17.65 -19.03
N GLU A 20 29.22 17.25 -19.50
CA GLU A 20 29.38 16.42 -20.70
C GLU A 20 28.68 15.05 -20.53
N TYR A 21 28.83 14.43 -19.35
CA TYR A 21 28.17 13.17 -19.03
C TYR A 21 26.63 13.30 -19.03
N ILE A 22 26.09 14.38 -18.46
CA ILE A 22 24.65 14.59 -18.39
C ILE A 22 24.08 14.93 -19.78
N GLN A 23 24.82 15.68 -20.61
CA GLN A 23 24.45 15.94 -22.00
C GLN A 23 24.37 14.64 -22.82
N MET A 24 25.30 13.70 -22.59
CA MET A 24 25.21 12.37 -23.18
C MET A 24 23.98 11.61 -22.66
N LEU A 25 23.71 11.62 -21.35
CA LEU A 25 22.54 10.95 -20.76
C LEU A 25 21.22 11.49 -21.32
N GLN A 26 21.11 12.79 -21.55
CA GLN A 26 19.96 13.45 -22.19
C GLN A 26 19.58 12.81 -23.53
N GLN A 27 20.54 12.27 -24.28
CA GLN A 27 20.26 11.64 -25.57
C GLN A 27 19.65 10.24 -25.44
N THR A 28 19.63 9.66 -24.25
CA THR A 28 19.10 8.32 -24.01
C THR A 28 17.59 8.33 -23.80
N GLN A 29 16.90 7.31 -24.31
CA GLN A 29 15.47 7.13 -24.04
C GLN A 29 15.22 7.02 -22.52
N GLY A 30 16.02 6.22 -21.81
CA GLY A 30 15.81 5.95 -20.39
C GLY A 30 15.85 7.22 -19.53
N PHE A 31 16.75 8.16 -19.81
CA PHE A 31 16.77 9.43 -19.09
C PHE A 31 15.55 10.30 -19.42
N ASN A 32 15.13 10.36 -20.69
CA ASN A 32 13.96 11.14 -21.07
C ASN A 32 12.66 10.58 -20.49
N GLU A 33 12.50 9.25 -20.46
CA GLU A 33 11.37 8.60 -19.80
C GLU A 33 11.39 8.83 -18.30
N PHE A 34 12.56 8.74 -17.67
CA PHE A 34 12.72 9.08 -16.26
C PHE A 34 12.25 10.52 -16.00
N ILE A 35 12.76 11.51 -16.73
CA ILE A 35 12.33 12.91 -16.54
C ILE A 35 10.82 13.06 -16.76
N HIS A 36 10.27 12.47 -17.82
CA HIS A 36 8.84 12.53 -18.11
C HIS A 36 7.99 11.92 -16.97
N GLU A 37 8.36 10.75 -16.46
CA GLU A 37 7.70 10.11 -15.33
C GLU A 37 7.68 11.03 -14.12
N ARG A 38 8.82 11.66 -13.81
CA ARG A 38 8.98 12.61 -12.69
C ARG A 38 8.18 13.90 -12.88
N GLU A 39 8.01 14.36 -14.12
CA GLU A 39 7.18 15.53 -14.44
C GLU A 39 5.68 15.22 -14.43
N SER A 40 5.30 13.96 -14.65
CA SER A 40 3.90 13.50 -14.69
C SER A 40 3.37 12.96 -13.36
N THR A 41 4.26 12.55 -12.45
CA THR A 41 3.91 11.92 -11.17
C THR A 41 4.03 12.93 -10.03
N ARG A 42 3.15 12.84 -9.05
CA ARG A 42 3.19 13.73 -7.88
C ARG A 42 4.31 13.32 -6.92
N SER A 43 4.81 14.28 -6.15
CA SER A 43 5.86 14.03 -5.15
C SER A 43 5.40 13.20 -3.94
N ASP A 44 4.09 13.04 -3.74
CA ASP A 44 3.50 12.19 -2.70
C ASP A 44 3.36 10.71 -3.13
N ASP A 45 3.72 10.37 -4.37
CA ASP A 45 3.73 8.99 -4.84
C ASP A 45 4.84 8.17 -4.14
N PRO A 46 4.54 6.97 -3.61
CA PRO A 46 5.50 6.15 -2.88
C PRO A 46 6.77 5.81 -3.67
N SER A 47 6.67 5.62 -4.99
CA SER A 47 7.84 5.32 -5.83
C SER A 47 8.79 6.51 -5.94
N ILE A 48 8.23 7.72 -6.00
CA ILE A 48 8.97 8.98 -6.05
C ILE A 48 9.65 9.24 -4.70
N GLN A 49 8.90 9.12 -3.62
CA GLN A 49 9.39 9.28 -2.25
C GLN A 49 10.52 8.29 -1.93
N LEU A 50 10.36 7.01 -2.29
CA LEU A 50 11.38 6.00 -2.11
C LEU A 50 12.70 6.39 -2.78
N PHE A 51 12.63 6.79 -4.05
CA PHE A 51 13.82 7.16 -4.81
C PHE A 51 14.53 8.38 -4.21
N ASP A 52 13.77 9.41 -3.84
CA ASP A 52 14.32 10.64 -3.27
C ASP A 52 14.96 10.40 -1.90
N GLU A 53 14.33 9.59 -1.06
CA GLU A 53 14.89 9.25 0.23
C GLU A 53 16.10 8.32 0.14
N ILE A 54 16.19 7.47 -0.89
CA ILE A 54 17.43 6.72 -1.16
C ILE A 54 18.58 7.69 -1.44
N ILE A 55 18.38 8.68 -2.31
CA ILE A 55 19.40 9.71 -2.59
C ILE A 55 19.76 10.46 -1.31
N LEU A 56 18.76 10.85 -0.53
CA LEU A 56 18.92 11.60 0.71
C LEU A 56 19.70 10.79 1.76
N SER A 57 19.35 9.52 1.93
CA SER A 57 20.03 8.56 2.80
C SER A 57 21.48 8.37 2.37
N LYS A 58 21.76 8.23 1.07
CA LYS A 58 23.13 8.14 0.55
C LYS A 58 23.92 9.41 0.83
N LYS A 59 23.33 10.59 0.62
CA LYS A 59 23.94 11.88 0.97
C LYS A 59 24.24 11.98 2.46
N ASN A 60 23.38 11.45 3.33
CA ASN A 60 23.56 11.43 4.78
C ASN A 60 24.70 10.51 5.23
N ARG A 61 25.03 9.44 4.49
CA ARG A 61 26.15 8.53 4.84
C ARG A 61 27.50 9.24 4.80
N GLY A 62 27.68 10.19 3.88
CA GLY A 62 28.91 10.98 3.74
C GLY A 62 29.02 12.15 4.73
N ARG A 63 27.97 12.45 5.50
CA ARG A 63 27.97 13.53 6.49
C ARG A 63 28.25 12.98 7.88
N THR A 64 29.43 13.32 8.43
CA THR A 64 29.85 12.93 9.78
C THR A 64 29.15 13.73 10.87
N SER A 65 28.67 14.94 10.57
CA SER A 65 27.94 15.78 11.53
C SER A 65 26.49 15.32 11.71
N ILE A 66 26.16 14.92 12.94
CA ILE A 66 24.87 14.38 13.36
C ILE A 66 23.73 15.41 13.18
N PHE A 67 24.04 16.72 13.25
CA PHE A 67 23.07 17.81 13.08
C PHE A 67 22.84 18.23 11.61
N SER A 68 23.55 17.62 10.66
CA SER A 68 23.46 17.97 9.24
C SER A 68 22.70 16.95 8.39
N LYS A 69 22.20 15.89 9.02
CA LYS A 69 21.47 14.82 8.33
C LYS A 69 20.03 15.25 8.13
N SER A 70 19.58 15.21 6.88
CA SER A 70 18.16 15.39 6.54
C SER A 70 17.35 14.16 6.98
N ASN A 71 16.10 14.38 7.40
CA ASN A 71 15.22 13.29 7.81
C ASN A 71 14.82 12.43 6.60
N THR A 72 14.65 11.12 6.80
CA THR A 72 14.21 10.14 5.80
C THR A 72 13.03 9.37 6.40
N GLU A 73 11.85 9.97 6.31
CA GLU A 73 10.63 9.51 6.99
C GLU A 73 10.06 8.26 6.31
N PHE A 74 9.99 8.24 4.98
CA PHE A 74 9.51 7.11 4.19
C PHE A 74 10.34 5.84 4.41
N LEU A 75 11.68 5.94 4.46
CA LEU A 75 12.57 4.80 4.70
C LEU A 75 12.60 4.33 6.15
N SER A 76 12.28 5.22 7.10
CA SER A 76 12.24 4.89 8.53
C SER A 76 10.83 4.55 9.02
N ASP A 77 9.82 4.66 8.14
CA ASP A 77 8.46 4.29 8.45
C ASP A 77 8.36 2.78 8.70
N THR A 78 7.80 2.44 9.85
CA THR A 78 7.53 1.08 10.29
C THR A 78 6.06 0.86 10.63
N SER A 79 5.19 1.77 10.17
CA SER A 79 3.72 1.71 10.34
C SER A 79 3.15 0.37 9.88
N ASP A 80 3.59 -0.11 8.71
CA ASP A 80 3.20 -1.39 8.11
C ASP A 80 4.16 -2.55 8.44
N HIS A 81 5.11 -2.35 9.36
CA HIS A 81 6.04 -3.40 9.74
C HIS A 81 5.29 -4.55 10.43
N LEU A 82 5.29 -5.73 9.81
CA LEU A 82 4.62 -6.91 10.37
C LEU A 82 5.50 -7.53 11.47
N TRP A 83 5.41 -7.00 12.70
CA TRP A 83 6.22 -7.42 13.85
C TRP A 83 5.99 -8.88 14.30
N ARG A 84 4.98 -9.56 13.77
CA ARG A 84 4.60 -10.92 14.18
C ARG A 84 4.32 -11.78 12.96
N SER A 85 5.28 -12.62 12.60
CA SER A 85 5.01 -13.79 11.76
C SER A 85 4.18 -14.78 12.55
N ALA A 86 2.93 -15.02 12.12
CA ALA A 86 2.07 -15.99 12.77
C ALA A 86 2.38 -17.39 12.22
N ALA A 87 2.88 -18.28 13.07
CA ALA A 87 3.11 -19.67 12.67
C ALA A 87 1.77 -20.41 12.62
N ALA A 88 1.44 -21.00 11.46
CA ALA A 88 0.25 -21.83 11.34
C ALA A 88 0.33 -23.02 12.31
N THR A 89 -0.72 -23.26 13.09
CA THR A 89 -0.78 -24.44 13.94
C THR A 89 -0.74 -25.69 13.06
N PRO A 90 0.18 -26.64 13.29
CA PRO A 90 0.29 -27.84 12.45
C PRO A 90 -1.02 -28.63 12.43
N PRO A 91 -1.36 -29.30 11.31
CA PRO A 91 -2.59 -30.11 11.19
C PRO A 91 -2.63 -31.20 12.27
N ASN A 92 -3.79 -31.38 12.91
CA ASN A 92 -4.00 -32.50 13.83
C ASN A 92 -4.25 -33.76 12.98
N SER A 93 -3.34 -34.72 13.06
CA SER A 93 -3.38 -35.98 12.30
C SER A 93 -4.36 -37.03 12.84
N ARG A 94 -5.19 -36.69 13.84
CA ARG A 94 -6.29 -37.57 14.27
C ARG A 94 -7.47 -37.47 13.31
N PHE A 95 -7.46 -38.32 12.29
CA PHE A 95 -8.62 -38.69 11.49
C PHE A 95 -9.01 -40.14 11.85
N PRO A 96 -10.30 -40.48 11.90
CA PRO A 96 -10.73 -41.88 12.02
C PRO A 96 -10.51 -42.60 10.69
N GLY A 97 -9.85 -43.76 10.70
CA GLY A 97 -9.63 -44.61 9.52
C GLY A 97 -8.23 -44.52 8.88
N ASP A 98 -8.06 -45.03 7.66
CA ASP A 98 -6.78 -45.04 6.94
C ASP A 98 -6.54 -43.73 6.18
N TYR A 99 -5.44 -43.04 6.52
CA TYR A 99 -5.01 -41.77 5.93
C TYR A 99 -4.94 -41.82 4.40
N ARG A 100 -4.50 -42.95 3.86
CA ARG A 100 -4.24 -43.07 2.42
C ARG A 100 -5.52 -42.95 1.61
N GLN A 101 -6.68 -43.30 2.17
CA GLN A 101 -7.96 -43.14 1.49
C GLN A 101 -8.38 -41.68 1.33
N VAL A 102 -7.93 -40.80 2.23
CA VAL A 102 -8.29 -39.37 2.22
C VAL A 102 -7.36 -38.55 1.32
N VAL A 103 -6.07 -38.88 1.26
CA VAL A 103 -5.06 -38.04 0.59
C VAL A 103 -4.76 -38.48 -0.85
N SER A 104 -5.05 -39.73 -1.20
CA SER A 104 -4.68 -40.28 -2.53
C SER A 104 -5.71 -40.02 -3.64
N ARG A 105 -6.92 -39.59 -3.30
CA ARG A 105 -8.01 -39.40 -4.28
C ARG A 105 -8.71 -38.08 -4.06
N ILE A 106 -9.12 -37.45 -5.16
CA ILE A 106 -10.02 -36.29 -5.13
C ILE A 106 -11.43 -36.82 -4.83
N PRO A 107 -12.04 -36.47 -3.68
CA PRO A 107 -13.35 -36.99 -3.32
C PRO A 107 -14.45 -36.36 -4.19
N ALA A 108 -15.45 -37.16 -4.56
CA ALA A 108 -16.59 -36.68 -5.35
C ALA A 108 -17.54 -35.76 -4.54
N LYS A 109 -17.51 -35.86 -3.21
CA LYS A 109 -18.24 -34.99 -2.28
C LYS A 109 -17.36 -34.66 -1.08
N LEU A 110 -17.52 -33.44 -0.58
CA LEU A 110 -16.80 -32.95 0.59
C LEU A 110 -17.37 -33.59 1.85
N ASP A 111 -16.54 -34.30 2.63
CA ASP A 111 -16.96 -34.91 3.89
C ASP A 111 -17.14 -33.82 4.98
N PRO A 112 -18.37 -33.56 5.46
CA PRO A 112 -18.62 -32.52 6.47
C PRO A 112 -17.88 -32.76 7.78
N THR A 113 -17.52 -34.00 8.11
CA THR A 113 -16.79 -34.33 9.35
C THR A 113 -15.33 -33.86 9.33
N LEU A 114 -14.77 -33.66 8.13
CA LEU A 114 -13.43 -33.12 7.92
C LEU A 114 -13.43 -31.59 7.76
N MET A 115 -14.62 -30.98 7.61
CA MET A 115 -14.79 -29.53 7.51
C MET A 115 -14.78 -28.88 8.89
N LYS A 116 -13.58 -28.66 9.44
CA LYS A 116 -13.40 -27.95 10.71
C LYS A 116 -13.22 -26.45 10.48
N GLU A 117 -13.71 -25.64 11.41
CA GLU A 117 -13.48 -24.20 11.38
C GLU A 117 -11.97 -23.88 11.39
N PRO A 118 -11.53 -22.82 10.68
CA PRO A 118 -10.15 -22.37 10.70
C PRO A 118 -9.67 -22.17 12.15
N ARG A 119 -8.57 -22.83 12.52
CA ARG A 119 -8.02 -22.74 13.87
C ARG A 119 -7.48 -21.34 14.12
N VAL A 120 -7.61 -20.91 15.37
CA VAL A 120 -7.05 -19.64 15.85
C VAL A 120 -5.54 -19.71 15.74
N ILE A 121 -4.95 -18.84 14.92
CA ILE A 121 -3.50 -18.71 14.82
C ILE A 121 -3.04 -17.67 15.84
N GLN A 122 -2.11 -18.05 16.71
CA GLN A 122 -1.56 -17.17 17.73
C GLN A 122 -0.82 -16.00 17.07
N GLY A 123 -1.23 -14.77 17.37
CA GLY A 123 -0.61 -13.55 16.84
C GLY A 123 -1.28 -12.94 15.61
N VAL A 124 -2.30 -13.57 15.02
CA VAL A 124 -3.10 -12.94 13.95
C VAL A 124 -4.12 -11.98 14.58
N PRO A 125 -4.15 -10.70 14.15
CA PRO A 125 -5.19 -9.76 14.58
C PRO A 125 -6.58 -10.32 14.26
N ARG A 126 -7.40 -10.53 15.29
CA ARG A 126 -8.80 -10.89 15.08
C ARG A 126 -9.54 -9.63 14.68
N ILE A 127 -9.98 -9.56 13.43
CA ILE A 127 -10.96 -8.56 13.01
C ILE A 127 -12.24 -8.89 13.79
N PRO A 128 -12.68 -8.05 14.74
CA PRO A 128 -13.93 -8.33 15.44
C PRO A 128 -15.03 -8.36 14.39
N GLN A 129 -15.82 -9.44 14.38
CA GLN A 129 -17.07 -9.48 13.63
C GLN A 129 -18.09 -8.56 14.31
N ALA A 130 -17.81 -7.25 14.30
CA ALA A 130 -18.80 -6.26 14.59
C ALA A 130 -19.84 -6.39 13.47
N LYS A 131 -21.05 -6.84 13.83
CA LYS A 131 -22.22 -6.75 12.94
C LYS A 131 -22.21 -5.34 12.38
N ALA A 132 -22.00 -5.19 11.08
CA ALA A 132 -21.93 -3.90 10.41
C ALA A 132 -23.23 -3.14 10.70
N ARG A 133 -23.21 -2.29 11.73
CA ARG A 133 -24.32 -1.38 12.01
C ARG A 133 -24.25 -0.32 10.94
N ARG A 134 -25.07 -0.48 9.90
CA ARG A 134 -25.32 0.56 8.90
C ARG A 134 -25.69 1.83 9.67
N LYS A 135 -24.94 2.92 9.48
CA LYS A 135 -25.30 4.23 10.02
C LYS A 135 -26.68 4.59 9.41
N PRO A 136 -27.69 4.95 10.20
CA PRO A 136 -28.97 5.37 9.64
C PRO A 136 -28.76 6.63 8.80
N ILE A 137 -29.23 6.59 7.55
CA ILE A 137 -29.26 7.76 6.67
C ILE A 137 -30.41 8.64 7.17
N PRO A 138 -30.19 9.94 7.47
CA PRO A 138 -31.28 10.86 7.73
C PRO A 138 -32.17 10.92 6.48
N SER A 139 -33.37 10.35 6.57
CA SER A 139 -34.38 10.52 5.54
C SER A 139 -34.85 11.97 5.57
N MET A 140 -34.58 12.72 4.50
CA MET A 140 -35.11 14.06 4.28
C MET A 140 -36.60 13.96 3.91
N LEU A 141 -37.44 13.54 4.86
CA LEU A 141 -38.89 13.75 4.78
C LEU A 141 -39.14 15.21 5.18
N GLY A 142 -39.11 16.09 4.19
CA GLY A 142 -39.44 17.51 4.34
C GLY A 142 -40.92 17.73 4.69
N PRO A 143 -41.28 18.90 5.24
CA PRO A 143 -42.63 19.21 5.68
C PRO A 143 -43.51 19.52 4.47
N ASN A 144 -44.25 18.54 3.96
CA ASN A 144 -45.25 18.76 2.91
C ASN A 144 -46.55 17.96 3.14
N ASP A 145 -46.89 17.71 4.41
CA ASP A 145 -48.14 17.01 4.79
C ASP A 145 -49.24 17.96 5.32
N LEU A 146 -49.15 19.27 5.04
CA LEU A 146 -50.14 20.26 5.49
C LEU A 146 -51.21 20.64 4.44
N LEU A 147 -51.37 19.87 3.36
CA LEU A 147 -52.43 20.12 2.38
C LEU A 147 -53.21 18.85 2.06
N ARG A 148 -53.92 18.30 3.05
CA ARG A 148 -55.04 17.38 2.80
C ARG A 148 -56.36 18.01 3.23
N THR A 149 -56.90 18.78 2.29
CA THR A 149 -58.30 18.83 1.85
C THR A 149 -59.40 18.99 2.90
N GLN A 150 -60.00 20.17 2.82
CA GLN A 150 -61.31 20.59 3.33
C GLN A 150 -62.42 19.55 3.08
N SER A 151 -63.31 19.39 4.07
CA SER A 151 -64.71 18.94 3.90
C SER A 151 -65.54 20.08 3.28
N PRO A 152 -66.60 19.83 2.46
CA PRO A 152 -67.97 19.52 2.96
C PRO A 152 -68.82 18.73 1.91
N PRO A 153 -70.18 18.62 1.99
CA PRO A 153 -71.14 18.88 3.07
C PRO A 153 -71.76 17.62 3.70
#